data_AF-A0A2P6N6K4-F1
#
_entry.id   AF-A0A2P6N6K4-F1
#
_cell.length_a   1.000
_cell.length_b   1.000
_cell.length_c   1.000
_cell.angle_alpha   90.00
_cell.angle_beta   90.00
_cell.angle_gamma   90.00
#
_symmetry.space_group_name_H-M   'P 1'
#
loop_
_entity.id
_entity.type
_entity.pdbx_description
1 polymer ?
#
loop_
_entity_poly.entity_id
_entity_poly.type
_entity_poly.pdbx_seq_one_letter_code
_entity_poly.pdbx_strand_id
1 'polypeptide(L)'
;MHTQLLPSDLWTDVFSFLPTPDLCVPCFTSKALRDAAVKTINSRLPNHRNWWRHKKQLPAYSRELVTWWISNIREPTWQEARDAAQRDDVDVIDLIGWDNTHASPRHRHLSRPGWCRSTLLLEAIASGSKRMINACHQRGDISQTFSTADQCFEPMQLWRKLGEEGNLDMMRWICNEQTVDGLPSVTWPEHVSGGSHSCMRSAAKAGHVHVILWLKGRGDIDEYTAEELYKGAAEGGRSDVLTWLRDHEIRFDVTREAITLPAFAGSLDLFEWALRHDIPNVGYASLYSLALNSGCTEPDVHLDHENYEAIQLSIDHGYLTRQSQILFKSTNPQLELIKWLHERDALPHNFYRSAIQYDHLDVLQWAVETGCLTGTDFDDRIYDNGSAETMEWLMKIFGTEETKMYRSLASNVRKEYITKIEYRPEERVTHWNIEYLEWMLQRKWKKSEEEVQRWFQREEEDITEEWLAYLWEHGIEP
;
A
#
# COMPACT_ATOMS: atom_id res chain seq x y z
N MET A 1 -9.49 20.48 47.44
CA MET A 1 -8.42 19.89 46.62
C MET A 1 -8.44 20.58 45.28
N HIS A 2 -7.48 21.47 45.01
CA HIS A 2 -7.31 22.06 43.69
C HIS A 2 -6.65 21.00 42.81
N THR A 3 -7.40 20.42 41.88
CA THR A 3 -6.85 19.65 40.77
C THR A 3 -6.05 20.62 39.90
N GLN A 4 -4.72 20.64 40.07
CA GLN A 4 -3.84 21.24 39.09
C GLN A 4 -4.02 20.47 37.78
N LEU A 5 -4.77 21.05 36.84
CA LEU A 5 -4.81 20.59 35.46
C LEU A 5 -3.39 20.71 34.90
N LEU A 6 -2.82 19.59 34.50
CA LEU A 6 -1.54 19.56 33.79
C LEU A 6 -1.62 20.52 32.58
N PRO A 7 -0.54 21.27 32.26
CA PRO A 7 -0.53 22.18 31.12
C PRO A 7 -0.91 21.45 29.82
N SER A 8 -1.69 22.09 28.95
CA SER A 8 -2.10 21.51 27.66
C SER A 8 -0.90 21.12 26.77
N ASP A 9 0.22 21.83 26.93
CA ASP A 9 1.43 21.59 26.16
C ASP A 9 2.13 20.29 26.58
N LEU A 10 2.07 19.92 27.86
CA LEU A 10 2.63 18.66 28.36
C LEU A 10 1.96 17.44 27.71
N TRP A 11 0.66 17.53 27.44
CA TRP A 11 -0.06 16.45 26.75
C TRP A 11 0.36 16.30 25.29
N THR A 12 0.73 17.39 24.62
CA THR A 12 1.29 17.33 23.26
C THR A 12 2.62 16.56 23.28
N ASP A 13 3.45 16.76 24.31
CA ASP A 13 4.70 16.03 24.49
C ASP A 13 4.46 14.55 24.84
N VAL A 14 3.53 14.23 25.74
CA VAL A 14 3.19 12.84 26.08
C VAL A 14 2.63 12.09 24.87
N PHE A 15 1.71 12.71 24.13
CA PHE A 15 1.14 12.14 22.92
C PHE A 15 2.17 11.99 21.82
N SER A 16 3.28 12.73 21.84
CA SER A 16 4.36 12.57 20.88
C SER A 16 5.06 11.20 20.97
N PHE A 17 4.83 10.41 22.03
CA PHE A 17 5.33 9.04 22.21
C PHE A 17 4.31 7.91 21.94
N LEU A 18 3.02 8.22 21.81
CA LEU A 18 1.95 7.20 21.60
C LEU A 18 1.69 6.92 20.12
N PRO A 19 1.59 5.68 19.60
CA PRO A 19 1.26 5.48 18.18
C PRO A 19 -0.10 6.10 17.81
N THR A 20 -0.31 6.43 16.53
CA THR A 20 -1.53 7.13 16.06
C THR A 20 -2.85 6.47 16.53
N PRO A 21 -3.00 5.13 16.52
CA PRO A 21 -4.20 4.48 17.07
C PRO A 21 -4.47 4.81 18.54
N ASP A 22 -3.41 4.93 19.35
CA ASP A 22 -3.51 5.19 20.79
C ASP A 22 -3.87 6.66 21.09
N LEU A 23 -3.68 7.56 20.11
CA LEU A 23 -4.11 8.96 20.22
C LEU A 23 -5.63 9.14 20.13
N CYS A 24 -6.38 8.13 19.70
CA CYS A 24 -7.84 8.20 19.65
C CYS A 24 -8.47 8.14 21.04
N VAL A 25 -7.92 7.34 21.97
CA VAL A 25 -8.52 7.12 23.30
C VAL A 25 -8.61 8.40 24.13
N PRO A 26 -7.58 9.26 24.22
CA PRO A 26 -7.66 10.51 24.97
C PRO A 26 -8.72 11.48 24.43
N CYS A 27 -9.10 11.41 23.15
CA CYS A 27 -10.10 12.29 22.54
C CYS A 27 -11.50 12.17 23.15
N PHE A 28 -11.82 11.05 23.80
CA PHE A 28 -13.12 10.81 24.44
C PHE A 28 -13.21 11.33 25.87
N THR A 29 -12.08 11.75 26.44
CA THR A 29 -12.00 12.08 27.88
C THR A 29 -12.13 13.57 28.17
N SER A 30 -11.63 14.44 27.28
CA SER A 30 -11.82 15.89 27.40
C SER A 30 -11.53 16.62 26.09
N LYS A 31 -12.10 17.83 25.94
CA LYS A 31 -11.80 18.72 24.81
C LYS A 31 -10.31 19.07 24.73
N ALA A 32 -9.64 19.31 25.86
CA ALA A 32 -8.22 19.67 25.89
C ALA A 32 -7.32 18.54 25.38
N LEU A 33 -7.57 17.31 25.82
CA LEU A 33 -6.83 16.13 25.34
C LEU A 33 -7.13 15.83 23.87
N ARG A 34 -8.39 16.01 23.44
CA ARG A 34 -8.74 15.92 22.02
C ARG A 34 -7.98 16.93 21.18
N ASP A 35 -8.00 18.21 21.57
CA ASP A 35 -7.35 19.28 20.81
C ASP A 35 -5.82 19.07 20.80
N ALA A 36 -5.22 18.56 21.90
CA ALA A 36 -3.81 18.15 21.95
C ALA A 36 -3.51 16.92 21.09
N ALA A 37 -4.37 15.90 21.06
CA ALA A 37 -4.22 14.72 20.23
C ALA A 37 -4.33 15.07 18.74
N VAL A 38 -5.34 15.87 18.35
CA VAL A 38 -5.49 16.42 16.99
C VAL A 38 -4.27 17.25 16.62
N LYS A 39 -3.82 18.14 17.51
CA LYS A 39 -2.59 18.91 17.30
C LYS A 39 -1.39 17.99 17.13
N THR A 40 -1.25 16.95 17.93
CA THR A 40 -0.13 15.99 17.85
C THR A 40 -0.16 15.15 16.58
N ILE A 41 -1.35 14.69 16.16
CA ILE A 41 -1.57 14.03 14.87
C ILE A 41 -1.15 14.98 13.73
N ASN A 42 -1.51 16.25 13.84
CA ASN A 42 -1.15 17.28 12.85
C ASN A 42 0.31 17.74 12.95
N SER A 43 0.95 17.70 14.13
CA SER A 43 2.25 18.32 14.44
C SER A 43 3.43 17.36 14.47
N ARG A 44 3.21 16.05 14.71
CA ARG A 44 4.25 15.01 14.58
C ARG A 44 4.87 14.95 13.20
N LEU A 45 4.31 15.70 12.27
CA LEU A 45 4.60 15.53 10.87
C LEU A 45 4.76 16.91 10.20
N PRO A 46 5.87 17.62 10.48
CA PRO A 46 6.15 18.91 9.90
C PRO A 46 6.91 18.85 8.57
N ASN A 47 7.29 17.65 8.09
CA ASN A 47 8.08 17.42 6.85
C ASN A 47 7.63 16.17 6.08
N HIS A 48 6.35 15.82 6.16
CA HIS A 48 5.84 14.51 5.74
C HIS A 48 4.38 14.61 5.23
N ARG A 49 3.86 15.85 5.02
CA ARG A 49 2.45 16.29 5.05
C ARG A 49 1.42 15.60 4.16
N ASN A 50 1.81 14.77 3.20
CA ASN A 50 0.88 14.20 2.20
C ASN A 50 0.84 12.67 2.18
N TRP A 51 1.75 11.96 2.87
CA TRP A 51 1.76 10.48 2.77
C TRP A 51 0.66 9.80 3.59
N TRP A 52 0.33 10.30 4.79
CA TRP A 52 -0.68 9.66 5.66
C TRP A 52 -2.11 10.16 5.45
N ARG A 53 -2.30 11.36 4.88
CA ARG A 53 -3.62 12.03 4.85
C ARG A 53 -4.68 11.19 4.16
N HIS A 54 -4.26 10.30 3.27
CA HIS A 54 -5.15 9.42 2.52
C HIS A 54 -4.71 7.94 2.46
N LYS A 55 -3.53 7.60 3.01
CA LYS A 55 -2.98 6.24 2.94
C LYS A 55 -2.81 5.55 4.29
N LYS A 56 -2.84 6.30 5.40
CA LYS A 56 -2.77 5.69 6.74
C LYS A 56 -4.17 5.31 7.22
N GLN A 57 -4.33 4.03 7.50
CA GLN A 57 -5.54 3.46 8.05
C GLN A 57 -5.81 4.01 9.46
N LEU A 58 -6.98 4.61 9.64
CA LEU A 58 -7.49 5.00 10.95
C LEU A 58 -8.23 3.82 11.61
N PRO A 59 -8.28 3.76 12.96
CA PRO A 59 -9.04 2.74 13.65
C PRO A 59 -10.51 2.70 13.24
N ALA A 60 -10.98 1.55 12.76
CA ALA A 60 -12.35 1.35 12.32
C ALA A 60 -13.16 0.38 13.20
N TYR A 61 -12.62 -0.07 14.33
CA TYR A 61 -13.22 -1.13 15.18
C TYR A 61 -14.34 -0.67 16.14
N SER A 62 -14.66 0.63 16.17
CA SER A 62 -15.76 1.17 16.99
C SER A 62 -16.48 2.27 16.24
N ARG A 63 -17.81 2.22 16.27
CA ARG A 63 -18.68 3.20 15.62
C ARG A 63 -18.47 4.61 16.19
N GLU A 64 -18.22 4.72 17.49
CA GLU A 64 -17.94 5.98 18.18
C GLU A 64 -16.61 6.57 17.72
N LEU A 65 -15.56 5.74 17.60
CA LEU A 65 -14.27 6.16 17.04
C LEU A 65 -14.42 6.66 15.61
N VAL A 66 -15.11 5.90 14.78
CA VAL A 66 -15.35 6.22 13.37
C VAL A 66 -16.11 7.53 13.22
N THR A 67 -17.21 7.69 13.95
CA THR A 67 -17.99 8.95 13.95
C THR A 67 -17.13 10.14 14.35
N TRP A 68 -16.25 9.95 15.35
CA TRP A 68 -15.37 10.99 15.83
C TRP A 68 -14.35 11.42 14.77
N TRP A 69 -13.59 10.49 14.17
CA TRP A 69 -12.55 10.88 13.23
C TRP A 69 -13.12 11.37 11.88
N ILE A 70 -14.30 10.89 11.46
CA ILE A 70 -15.00 11.45 10.28
C ILE A 70 -15.29 12.94 10.48
N SER A 71 -15.69 13.32 11.70
CA SER A 71 -16.10 14.70 12.00
C SER A 71 -14.92 15.62 12.35
N ASN A 72 -13.76 15.09 12.71
CA ASN A 72 -12.65 15.87 13.28
C ASN A 72 -11.32 15.73 12.54
N ILE A 73 -11.15 14.69 11.71
CA ILE A 73 -9.89 14.40 11.02
C ILE A 73 -10.08 14.44 9.50
N ARG A 74 -10.83 13.49 8.92
CA ARG A 74 -11.02 13.38 7.47
C ARG A 74 -12.17 12.44 7.08
N GLU A 75 -12.58 12.52 5.83
CA GLU A 75 -13.50 11.56 5.21
C GLU A 75 -12.85 10.14 5.10
N PRO A 76 -13.67 9.06 5.03
CA PRO A 76 -13.16 7.68 5.00
C PRO A 76 -12.36 7.35 3.74
N THR A 77 -11.45 6.38 3.83
CA THR A 77 -10.68 5.82 2.71
C THR A 77 -10.99 4.34 2.53
N TRP A 78 -10.52 3.77 1.42
CA TRP A 78 -10.61 2.32 1.17
C TRP A 78 -10.03 1.48 2.30
N GLN A 79 -8.96 1.92 2.97
CA GLN A 79 -8.34 1.11 4.03
C GLN A 79 -9.26 0.89 5.22
N GLU A 80 -10.02 1.91 5.64
CA GLU A 80 -11.01 1.75 6.71
C GLU A 80 -12.19 0.88 6.28
N ALA A 81 -12.62 1.02 5.02
CA ALA A 81 -13.72 0.24 4.47
C ALA A 81 -13.34 -1.25 4.30
N ARG A 82 -12.12 -1.51 3.83
CA ARG A 82 -11.54 -2.85 3.73
C ARG A 82 -11.46 -3.53 5.09
N ASP A 83 -10.92 -2.85 6.09
CA ASP A 83 -10.81 -3.39 7.46
C ASP A 83 -12.17 -3.73 8.06
N ALA A 84 -13.16 -2.83 7.93
CA ALA A 84 -14.51 -3.09 8.40
C ALA A 84 -15.16 -4.29 7.67
N ALA A 85 -14.96 -4.41 6.35
CA ALA A 85 -15.44 -5.56 5.58
C ALA A 85 -14.80 -6.87 6.03
N GLN A 86 -13.49 -6.88 6.27
CA GLN A 86 -12.75 -8.06 6.73
C GLN A 86 -13.14 -8.50 8.14
N ARG A 87 -13.51 -7.56 9.02
CA ARG A 87 -13.98 -7.83 10.39
C ARG A 87 -15.48 -8.17 10.50
N ASP A 88 -16.18 -8.29 9.38
CA ASP A 88 -17.63 -8.56 9.31
C ASP A 88 -18.49 -7.47 10.00
N ASP A 89 -18.03 -6.22 9.93
CA ASP A 89 -18.60 -5.06 10.64
C ASP A 89 -19.49 -4.21 9.71
N VAL A 90 -20.70 -4.73 9.45
CA VAL A 90 -21.71 -4.06 8.61
C VAL A 90 -22.11 -2.69 9.18
N ASP A 91 -22.08 -2.55 10.51
CA ASP A 91 -22.52 -1.34 11.20
C ASP A 91 -21.57 -0.16 10.95
N VAL A 92 -20.27 -0.44 10.81
CA VAL A 92 -19.27 0.54 10.39
C VAL A 92 -19.41 0.87 8.91
N ILE A 93 -19.62 -0.13 8.03
CA ILE A 93 -19.84 0.11 6.60
C ILE A 93 -21.10 0.96 6.36
N ASP A 94 -22.19 0.70 7.09
CA ASP A 94 -23.40 1.53 7.02
C ASP A 94 -23.16 2.97 7.52
N LEU A 95 -22.14 3.19 8.36
CA LEU A 95 -21.73 4.54 8.79
C LEU A 95 -20.85 5.25 7.75
N ILE A 96 -19.86 4.56 7.18
CA ILE A 96 -18.88 5.15 6.24
C ILE A 96 -19.32 5.07 4.77
N GLY A 97 -20.40 4.35 4.45
CA GLY A 97 -20.92 4.20 3.10
C GLY A 97 -20.46 2.93 2.37
N TRP A 98 -21.35 2.38 1.55
CA TRP A 98 -21.12 1.20 0.69
C TRP A 98 -20.30 1.50 -0.58
N ASP A 99 -20.08 2.78 -0.84
CA ASP A 99 -19.18 3.32 -1.84
C ASP A 99 -18.65 4.67 -1.35
N ASN A 100 -17.64 5.20 -2.04
CA ASN A 100 -17.04 6.49 -1.71
C ASN A 100 -17.74 7.70 -2.36
N THR A 101 -18.93 7.54 -2.96
CA THR A 101 -19.59 8.64 -3.72
C THR A 101 -20.05 9.79 -2.84
N HIS A 102 -20.30 9.51 -1.55
CA HIS A 102 -20.64 10.51 -0.55
C HIS A 102 -19.46 11.40 -0.15
N ALA A 103 -18.22 10.97 -0.43
CA ALA A 103 -17.02 11.74 -0.15
C ALA A 103 -16.85 12.88 -1.16
N SER A 104 -16.30 14.00 -0.69
CA SER A 104 -16.05 15.16 -1.53
C SER A 104 -15.17 14.79 -2.74
N PRO A 105 -15.41 15.40 -3.93
CA PRO A 105 -14.59 15.13 -5.11
C PRO A 105 -13.09 15.29 -4.84
N ARG A 106 -12.70 16.34 -4.11
CA ARG A 106 -11.32 16.56 -3.68
C ARG A 106 -10.79 15.38 -2.87
N HIS A 107 -11.53 14.89 -1.87
CA HIS A 107 -11.08 13.75 -1.08
C HIS A 107 -10.98 12.48 -1.91
N ARG A 108 -11.92 12.22 -2.83
CA ARG A 108 -11.84 11.08 -3.75
C ARG A 108 -10.58 11.12 -4.63
N HIS A 109 -10.13 12.30 -5.06
CA HIS A 109 -8.87 12.44 -5.80
C HIS A 109 -7.65 12.05 -4.97
N LEU A 110 -7.67 12.42 -3.69
CA LEU A 110 -6.54 12.19 -2.80
C LEU A 110 -6.53 10.79 -2.17
N SER A 111 -7.70 10.14 -2.03
CA SER A 111 -7.90 8.86 -1.33
C SER A 111 -8.04 7.62 -2.22
N ARG A 112 -7.31 7.59 -3.33
CA ARG A 112 -7.34 6.45 -4.25
C ARG A 112 -6.54 5.24 -3.72
N PRO A 113 -6.97 4.00 -4.03
CA PRO A 113 -8.21 3.67 -4.76
C PRO A 113 -9.45 3.94 -3.91
N GLY A 114 -10.55 4.32 -4.57
CA GLY A 114 -11.87 4.36 -3.94
C GLY A 114 -12.43 2.96 -3.69
N TRP A 115 -13.67 2.88 -3.21
CA TRP A 115 -14.36 1.61 -3.00
C TRP A 115 -15.80 1.65 -3.44
N CYS A 116 -16.33 0.46 -3.67
CA CYS A 116 -17.73 0.21 -3.96
C CYS A 116 -18.15 -1.16 -3.42
N ARG A 117 -19.44 -1.47 -3.51
CA ARG A 117 -20.01 -2.73 -3.01
C ARG A 117 -19.27 -3.97 -3.53
N SER A 118 -18.85 -4.00 -4.79
CA SER A 118 -18.14 -5.16 -5.36
C SER A 118 -16.76 -5.36 -4.75
N THR A 119 -16.01 -4.28 -4.52
CA THR A 119 -14.71 -4.34 -3.82
C THR A 119 -14.87 -4.79 -2.37
N LEU A 120 -15.91 -4.32 -1.66
CA LEU A 120 -16.22 -4.75 -0.28
C LEU A 120 -16.64 -6.23 -0.23
N LEU A 121 -17.43 -6.67 -1.21
CA LEU A 121 -17.82 -8.07 -1.35
C LEU A 121 -16.60 -8.97 -1.56
N LEU A 122 -15.63 -8.54 -2.36
CA LEU A 122 -14.38 -9.28 -2.60
C LEU A 122 -13.65 -9.57 -1.27
N GLU A 123 -13.41 -8.53 -0.48
CA GLU A 123 -12.76 -8.65 0.84
C GLU A 123 -13.57 -9.54 1.78
N ALA A 124 -14.90 -9.35 1.81
CA ALA A 124 -15.78 -10.12 2.66
C ALA A 124 -15.83 -11.62 2.29
N ILE A 125 -15.79 -11.97 1.00
CA ILE A 125 -15.70 -13.37 0.55
C ILE A 125 -14.34 -13.95 0.94
N ALA A 126 -13.25 -13.20 0.75
CA ALA A 126 -11.92 -13.69 1.10
C ALA A 126 -11.77 -13.98 2.60
N SER A 127 -12.24 -13.08 3.46
CA SER A 127 -12.18 -13.23 4.92
C SER A 127 -13.27 -14.16 5.48
N GLY A 128 -14.32 -14.46 4.71
CA GLY A 128 -15.48 -15.24 5.18
C GLY A 128 -16.45 -14.44 6.07
N SER A 129 -16.51 -13.12 5.88
CA SER A 129 -17.39 -12.20 6.59
C SER A 129 -18.86 -12.40 6.21
N LYS A 130 -19.56 -13.29 6.93
CA LYS A 130 -20.90 -13.73 6.58
C LYS A 130 -21.95 -12.62 6.64
N ARG A 131 -21.93 -11.75 7.65
CA ARG A 131 -22.90 -10.63 7.75
C ARG A 131 -22.72 -9.68 6.57
N MET A 132 -21.48 -9.37 6.20
CA MET A 132 -21.13 -8.52 5.06
C MET A 132 -21.57 -9.14 3.73
N ILE A 133 -21.30 -10.42 3.50
CA ILE A 133 -21.75 -11.13 2.28
C ILE A 133 -23.29 -11.09 2.17
N ASN A 134 -24.00 -11.37 3.26
CA ASN A 134 -25.46 -11.29 3.28
C ASN A 134 -25.96 -9.86 3.04
N ALA A 135 -25.33 -8.87 3.64
CA ALA A 135 -25.66 -7.47 3.47
C ALA A 135 -25.44 -6.99 2.02
N CYS A 136 -24.38 -7.47 1.36
CA CYS A 136 -24.18 -7.29 -0.09
C CYS A 136 -25.31 -7.91 -0.90
N HIS A 137 -25.67 -9.17 -0.60
CA HIS A 137 -26.72 -9.91 -1.32
C HIS A 137 -28.11 -9.29 -1.18
N GLN A 138 -28.44 -8.77 0.00
CA GLN A 138 -29.70 -8.04 0.23
C GLN A 138 -29.80 -6.77 -0.62
N ARG A 139 -28.67 -6.14 -0.97
CA ARG A 139 -28.60 -4.94 -1.80
C ARG A 139 -28.55 -5.25 -3.30
N GLY A 140 -28.39 -6.51 -3.68
CA GLY A 140 -28.37 -6.95 -5.07
C GLY A 140 -27.75 -8.34 -5.19
N ASP A 141 -28.17 -9.10 -6.20
CA ASP A 141 -27.64 -10.44 -6.43
C ASP A 141 -26.11 -10.40 -6.62
N ILE A 142 -25.40 -11.04 -5.69
CA ILE A 142 -23.93 -11.07 -5.69
C ILE A 142 -23.37 -11.88 -6.84
N SER A 143 -24.10 -12.84 -7.41
CA SER A 143 -23.64 -13.59 -8.60
C SER A 143 -23.48 -12.69 -9.82
N GLN A 144 -24.34 -11.67 -9.94
CA GLN A 144 -24.32 -10.72 -11.05
C GLN A 144 -23.12 -9.77 -10.99
N THR A 145 -22.49 -9.63 -9.82
CA THR A 145 -21.25 -8.85 -9.66
C THR A 145 -20.09 -9.46 -10.44
N PHE A 146 -20.19 -10.75 -10.79
CA PHE A 146 -19.19 -11.50 -11.55
C PHE A 146 -19.63 -11.71 -13.01
N SER A 147 -20.71 -11.08 -13.47
CA SER A 147 -21.13 -11.19 -14.87
C SER A 147 -20.22 -10.34 -15.76
N THR A 148 -19.90 -10.81 -16.97
CA THR A 148 -18.95 -10.20 -17.94
C THR A 148 -19.23 -8.76 -18.37
N ALA A 149 -20.33 -8.16 -17.89
CA ALA A 149 -20.70 -6.76 -18.14
C ALA A 149 -20.12 -5.80 -17.09
N ASP A 150 -19.72 -6.28 -15.92
CA ASP A 150 -19.12 -5.46 -14.88
C ASP A 150 -17.59 -5.54 -15.00
N GLN A 151 -17.01 -4.54 -15.67
CA GLN A 151 -15.56 -4.43 -15.85
C GLN A 151 -14.82 -4.21 -14.52
N CYS A 152 -15.49 -4.09 -13.37
CA CYS A 152 -14.82 -3.76 -12.12
C CYS A 152 -14.12 -4.94 -11.41
N PHE A 153 -14.27 -6.19 -11.88
CA PHE A 153 -13.91 -7.37 -11.09
C PHE A 153 -13.18 -8.47 -11.90
N GLU A 154 -11.98 -8.84 -11.43
CA GLU A 154 -11.19 -9.94 -12.00
C GLU A 154 -11.18 -11.15 -11.05
N PRO A 155 -11.70 -12.34 -11.45
CA PRO A 155 -11.68 -13.56 -10.65
C PRO A 155 -10.29 -13.89 -10.06
N MET A 156 -9.22 -13.57 -10.80
CA MET A 156 -7.83 -13.76 -10.36
C MET A 156 -7.52 -13.04 -9.03
N GLN A 157 -8.10 -11.85 -8.79
CA GLN A 157 -7.88 -11.07 -7.57
C GLN A 157 -8.55 -11.72 -6.35
N LEU A 158 -9.79 -12.18 -6.51
CA LEU A 158 -10.50 -12.91 -5.45
C LEU A 158 -9.74 -14.17 -5.04
N TRP A 159 -9.27 -14.94 -6.03
CA TRP A 159 -8.48 -16.14 -5.76
C TRP A 159 -7.18 -15.84 -5.06
N ARG A 160 -6.46 -14.79 -5.46
CA ARG A 160 -5.24 -14.35 -4.75
C ARG A 160 -5.52 -14.14 -3.26
N LYS A 161 -6.55 -13.36 -2.92
CA LYS A 161 -6.90 -13.08 -1.52
C LYS A 161 -7.42 -14.28 -0.75
N LEU A 162 -8.25 -15.11 -1.37
CA LEU A 162 -8.64 -16.38 -0.77
C LEU A 162 -7.41 -17.23 -0.44
N GLY A 163 -6.39 -17.19 -1.31
CA GLY A 163 -5.09 -17.79 -1.06
C GLY A 163 -4.34 -17.14 0.11
N GLU A 164 -4.40 -15.83 0.30
CA GLU A 164 -3.76 -15.13 1.44
C GLU A 164 -4.43 -15.49 2.78
N GLU A 165 -5.76 -15.51 2.81
CA GLU A 165 -6.56 -15.79 4.01
C GLU A 165 -6.66 -17.29 4.31
N GLY A 166 -6.53 -18.16 3.30
CA GLY A 166 -6.62 -19.60 3.45
C GLY A 166 -8.04 -20.12 3.71
N ASN A 167 -9.07 -19.34 3.38
CA ASN A 167 -10.46 -19.69 3.66
C ASN A 167 -11.01 -20.73 2.66
N LEU A 168 -10.69 -21.99 2.90
CA LEU A 168 -11.07 -23.12 2.04
C LEU A 168 -12.60 -23.28 1.90
N ASP A 169 -13.36 -22.93 2.95
CA ASP A 169 -14.82 -23.02 2.87
C ASP A 169 -15.41 -22.05 1.85
N MET A 170 -14.84 -20.84 1.76
CA MET A 170 -15.20 -19.85 0.77
C MET A 170 -14.75 -20.24 -0.62
N MET A 171 -13.56 -20.81 -0.78
CA MET A 171 -13.09 -21.34 -2.07
C MET A 171 -14.03 -22.43 -2.62
N ARG A 172 -14.46 -23.37 -1.78
CA ARG A 172 -15.38 -24.44 -2.18
C ARG A 172 -16.78 -23.89 -2.45
N TRP A 173 -17.20 -22.85 -1.72
CA TRP A 173 -18.47 -22.16 -1.97
C TRP A 173 -18.48 -21.46 -3.34
N ILE A 174 -17.42 -20.73 -3.70
CA ILE A 174 -17.33 -20.05 -5.01
C ILE A 174 -17.16 -21.04 -6.18
N CYS A 175 -16.68 -22.25 -5.93
CA CYS A 175 -16.63 -23.34 -6.91
C CYS A 175 -17.95 -24.13 -7.01
N ASN A 176 -19.02 -23.71 -6.32
CA ASN A 176 -20.29 -24.44 -6.23
C ASN A 176 -20.14 -25.89 -5.72
N GLU A 177 -19.05 -26.22 -4.99
CA GLU A 177 -18.80 -27.57 -4.46
C GLU A 177 -19.54 -27.82 -3.14
N GLN A 178 -19.83 -26.75 -2.39
CA GLN A 178 -20.54 -26.84 -1.11
C GLN A 178 -21.36 -25.58 -0.84
N THR A 179 -22.39 -25.72 -0.01
CA THR A 179 -23.04 -24.58 0.65
C THR A 179 -22.32 -24.28 1.96
N VAL A 180 -22.39 -23.03 2.41
CA VAL A 180 -21.84 -22.62 3.70
C VAL A 180 -22.95 -22.10 4.58
N ASP A 181 -23.03 -22.61 5.80
CA ASP A 181 -24.09 -22.24 6.74
C ASP A 181 -24.06 -20.74 7.05
N GLY A 182 -25.24 -20.12 7.01
CA GLY A 182 -25.42 -18.68 7.16
C GLY A 182 -25.09 -17.83 5.94
N LEU A 183 -24.74 -18.42 4.79
CA LEU A 183 -24.57 -17.69 3.52
C LEU A 183 -25.76 -17.86 2.57
N PRO A 184 -25.97 -16.94 1.62
CA PRO A 184 -27.06 -17.04 0.66
C PRO A 184 -26.83 -18.21 -0.30
N SER A 185 -27.94 -18.82 -0.76
CA SER A 185 -27.89 -19.83 -1.83
C SER A 185 -27.68 -19.14 -3.17
N VAL A 186 -26.46 -19.23 -3.69
CA VAL A 186 -26.05 -18.57 -4.93
C VAL A 186 -25.35 -19.60 -5.83
N THR A 187 -25.64 -19.55 -7.12
CA THR A 187 -24.90 -20.32 -8.14
C THR A 187 -23.92 -19.39 -8.83
N TRP A 188 -22.64 -19.62 -8.63
CA TRP A 188 -21.57 -18.80 -9.20
C TRP A 188 -21.36 -19.11 -10.69
N PRO A 189 -21.11 -18.10 -11.54
CA PRO A 189 -20.72 -18.32 -12.94
C PRO A 189 -19.45 -19.18 -13.07
N GLU A 190 -19.38 -20.06 -14.07
CA GLU A 190 -18.27 -21.02 -14.23
C GLU A 190 -16.89 -20.36 -14.27
N HIS A 191 -16.77 -19.21 -14.93
CA HIS A 191 -15.48 -18.50 -15.07
C HIS A 191 -14.93 -17.98 -13.74
N VAL A 192 -15.75 -17.83 -12.69
CA VAL A 192 -15.29 -17.46 -11.34
C VAL A 192 -14.34 -18.54 -10.81
N SER A 193 -14.60 -19.81 -11.12
CA SER A 193 -13.77 -20.93 -10.70
C SER A 193 -12.45 -21.06 -11.48
N GLY A 194 -12.35 -20.46 -12.67
CA GLY A 194 -11.18 -20.56 -13.55
C GLY A 194 -9.92 -19.85 -13.03
N GLY A 195 -10.04 -19.02 -12.00
CA GLY A 195 -8.93 -18.32 -11.38
C GLY A 195 -8.16 -19.11 -10.31
N SER A 196 -8.48 -20.38 -10.06
CA SER A 196 -7.94 -21.15 -8.91
C SER A 196 -6.40 -21.17 -8.84
N HIS A 197 -5.72 -21.24 -9.98
CA HIS A 197 -4.24 -21.19 -10.04
C HIS A 197 -3.65 -19.90 -9.46
N SER A 198 -4.37 -18.77 -9.49
CA SER A 198 -3.90 -17.47 -8.99
C SER A 198 -3.76 -17.42 -7.46
N CYS A 199 -4.34 -18.37 -6.72
CA CYS A 199 -4.21 -18.45 -5.26
C CYS A 199 -2.94 -19.18 -4.79
N MET A 200 -2.29 -19.96 -5.66
CA MET A 200 -1.19 -20.89 -5.31
C MET A 200 -0.06 -20.18 -4.58
N ARG A 201 0.47 -19.10 -5.16
CA ARG A 201 1.57 -18.34 -4.59
C ARG A 201 1.22 -17.72 -3.26
N SER A 202 0.04 -17.10 -3.15
CA SER A 202 -0.41 -16.49 -1.90
C SER A 202 -0.64 -17.52 -0.80
N ALA A 203 -1.23 -18.68 -1.13
CA ALA A 203 -1.45 -19.78 -0.18
C ALA A 203 -0.13 -20.36 0.33
N ALA A 204 0.83 -20.61 -0.56
CA ALA A 204 2.15 -21.11 -0.18
C ALA A 204 2.93 -20.08 0.66
N LYS A 205 2.85 -18.79 0.30
CA LYS A 205 3.45 -17.70 1.07
C LYS A 205 2.87 -17.62 2.48
N ALA A 206 1.54 -17.74 2.61
CA ALA A 206 0.85 -17.68 3.89
C ALA A 206 1.00 -18.97 4.72
N GLY A 207 1.39 -20.10 4.12
CA GLY A 207 1.55 -21.38 4.82
C GLY A 207 0.30 -22.28 4.80
N HIS A 208 -0.67 -21.98 3.93
CA HIS A 208 -1.98 -22.65 3.90
C HIS A 208 -1.94 -23.97 3.15
N VAL A 209 -1.26 -24.96 3.72
CA VAL A 209 -1.07 -26.30 3.15
C VAL A 209 -2.39 -27.02 2.86
N HIS A 210 -3.44 -26.78 3.66
CA HIS A 210 -4.77 -27.37 3.43
C HIS A 210 -5.42 -26.89 2.12
N VAL A 211 -5.17 -25.65 1.71
CA VAL A 211 -5.59 -25.13 0.39
C VAL A 211 -4.82 -25.85 -0.72
N ILE A 212 -3.51 -25.97 -0.59
CA ILE A 212 -2.64 -26.63 -1.58
C ILE A 212 -3.05 -28.12 -1.73
N LEU A 213 -3.36 -28.79 -0.62
CA LEU A 213 -3.88 -30.16 -0.61
C LEU A 213 -5.21 -30.30 -1.37
N TRP A 214 -6.14 -29.36 -1.16
CA TRP A 214 -7.42 -29.37 -1.87
C TRP A 214 -7.23 -29.16 -3.37
N LEU A 215 -6.39 -28.20 -3.78
CA LEU A 215 -6.06 -27.96 -5.20
C LEU A 215 -5.36 -29.18 -5.83
N LYS A 216 -4.46 -29.84 -5.09
CA LYS A 216 -3.85 -31.09 -5.52
C LYS A 216 -4.90 -32.18 -5.76
N GLY A 217 -5.86 -32.33 -4.86
CA GLY A 217 -6.94 -33.31 -4.97
C GLY A 217 -7.85 -33.08 -6.17
N ARG A 218 -7.97 -31.83 -6.64
CA ARG A 218 -8.70 -31.46 -7.85
C ARG A 218 -7.92 -31.69 -9.14
N GLY A 219 -6.60 -31.88 -9.05
CA GLY A 219 -5.72 -31.92 -10.22
C GLY A 219 -5.35 -30.55 -10.77
N ASP A 220 -5.52 -29.48 -9.99
CA ASP A 220 -5.20 -28.09 -10.37
C ASP A 220 -3.69 -27.78 -10.24
N ILE A 221 -2.87 -28.75 -9.80
CA ILE A 221 -1.42 -28.62 -9.68
C ILE A 221 -0.73 -29.30 -10.86
N ASP A 222 -0.02 -28.52 -11.66
CA ASP A 222 0.85 -28.96 -12.75
C ASP A 222 2.28 -28.41 -12.54
N GLU A 223 3.17 -28.67 -13.50
CA GLU A 223 4.56 -28.21 -13.42
C GLU A 223 4.70 -26.70 -13.35
N TYR A 224 3.77 -25.93 -13.96
CA TYR A 224 3.81 -24.47 -13.96
C TYR A 224 3.27 -23.89 -12.66
N THR A 225 2.15 -24.42 -12.14
CA THR A 225 1.60 -23.97 -10.86
C THR A 225 2.45 -24.41 -9.66
N ALA A 226 3.23 -25.49 -9.80
CA ALA A 226 4.25 -25.87 -8.83
C ALA A 226 5.34 -24.80 -8.67
N GLU A 227 5.77 -24.14 -9.74
CA GLU A 227 6.74 -23.03 -9.67
C GLU A 227 6.20 -21.89 -8.78
N GLU A 228 4.92 -21.53 -8.93
CA GLU A 228 4.29 -20.47 -8.12
C GLU A 228 4.16 -20.87 -6.63
N LEU A 229 3.97 -22.15 -6.31
CA LEU A 229 3.96 -22.65 -4.93
C LEU A 229 5.33 -22.50 -4.27
N TYR A 230 6.40 -22.94 -4.93
CA TYR A 230 7.76 -22.81 -4.39
C TYR A 230 8.18 -21.34 -4.27
N LYS A 231 7.79 -20.50 -5.24
CA LYS A 231 8.05 -19.06 -5.19
C LYS A 231 7.33 -18.39 -4.03
N GLY A 232 6.06 -18.73 -3.81
CA GLY A 232 5.30 -18.24 -2.67
C GLY A 232 5.92 -18.65 -1.34
N ALA A 233 6.26 -19.93 -1.18
CA ALA A 233 6.89 -20.44 0.02
C ALA A 233 8.24 -19.74 0.32
N ALA A 234 9.07 -19.52 -0.72
CA ALA A 234 10.31 -18.76 -0.61
C ALA A 234 10.05 -17.33 -0.12
N GLU A 235 9.14 -16.60 -0.78
CA GLU A 235 8.79 -15.21 -0.43
C GLU A 235 8.16 -15.07 0.96
N GLY A 236 7.57 -16.14 1.49
CA GLY A 236 6.97 -16.19 2.82
C GLY A 236 7.91 -16.69 3.91
N GLY A 237 9.16 -17.05 3.60
CA GLY A 237 10.05 -17.66 4.58
C GLY A 237 9.61 -19.06 5.05
N ARG A 238 8.81 -19.78 4.24
CA ARG A 238 8.11 -21.01 4.62
C ARG A 238 8.91 -22.29 4.31
N SER A 239 9.92 -22.58 5.12
CA SER A 239 10.75 -23.80 5.02
C SER A 239 9.94 -25.08 5.21
N ASP A 240 8.92 -25.01 6.05
CA ASP A 240 7.92 -26.05 6.31
C ASP A 240 7.12 -26.39 5.04
N VAL A 241 6.65 -25.37 4.31
CA VAL A 241 5.93 -25.56 3.04
C VAL A 241 6.84 -26.13 1.97
N LEU A 242 8.08 -25.64 1.82
CA LEU A 242 9.04 -26.20 0.86
C LEU A 242 9.33 -27.69 1.11
N THR A 243 9.49 -28.05 2.39
CA THR A 243 9.66 -29.46 2.80
C THR A 243 8.41 -30.27 2.46
N TRP A 244 7.24 -29.72 2.81
CA TRP A 244 5.95 -30.36 2.56
C TRP A 244 5.70 -30.61 1.06
N LEU A 245 6.00 -29.64 0.19
CA LEU A 245 5.86 -29.77 -1.27
C LEU A 245 6.72 -30.93 -1.80
N ARG A 246 7.96 -31.06 -1.32
CA ARG A 246 8.87 -32.15 -1.68
C ARG A 246 8.35 -33.51 -1.22
N ASP A 247 7.88 -33.60 0.02
CA ASP A 247 7.33 -34.84 0.59
C ASP A 247 6.06 -35.31 -0.15
N HIS A 248 5.35 -34.38 -0.79
CA HIS A 248 4.14 -34.65 -1.58
C HIS A 248 4.45 -34.79 -3.08
N GLU A 249 5.70 -34.99 -3.46
CA GLU A 249 6.15 -35.18 -4.86
C GLU A 249 5.77 -34.02 -5.80
N ILE A 250 5.51 -32.83 -5.26
CA ILE A 250 5.35 -31.60 -6.05
C ILE A 250 6.74 -31.11 -6.37
N ARG A 251 7.21 -31.39 -7.59
CA ARG A 251 8.58 -31.12 -8.01
C ARG A 251 8.72 -29.70 -8.56
N PHE A 252 9.89 -29.13 -8.32
CA PHE A 252 10.35 -27.89 -8.90
C PHE A 252 11.60 -28.16 -9.74
N ASP A 253 11.59 -27.72 -10.99
CA ASP A 253 12.76 -27.77 -11.86
C ASP A 253 13.54 -26.46 -11.76
N VAL A 254 14.66 -26.52 -11.04
CA VAL A 254 15.56 -25.38 -10.81
C VAL A 254 16.12 -24.82 -12.13
N THR A 255 16.21 -25.64 -13.18
CA THR A 255 16.80 -25.23 -14.47
C THR A 255 15.91 -24.32 -15.30
N ARG A 256 14.62 -24.21 -14.94
CA ARG A 256 13.64 -23.37 -15.66
C ARG A 256 13.72 -21.89 -15.28
N GLU A 257 14.65 -21.50 -14.39
CA GLU A 257 14.87 -20.11 -13.97
C GLU A 257 13.63 -19.41 -13.37
N ALA A 258 12.58 -20.18 -13.03
CA ALA A 258 11.30 -19.64 -12.59
C ALA A 258 11.34 -19.05 -11.18
N ILE A 259 12.28 -19.50 -10.35
CA ILE A 259 12.52 -19.02 -8.99
C ILE A 259 13.97 -18.62 -8.89
N THR A 260 14.18 -17.42 -8.37
CA THR A 260 15.50 -16.81 -8.27
C THR A 260 15.89 -16.66 -6.81
N LEU A 261 17.20 -16.62 -6.57
CA LEU A 261 17.78 -16.42 -5.23
C LEU A 261 17.11 -15.28 -4.41
N PRO A 262 16.72 -14.13 -5.02
CA PRO A 262 15.92 -13.09 -4.37
C PRO A 262 14.66 -13.52 -3.62
N ALA A 263 13.96 -14.56 -4.08
CA ALA A 263 12.75 -15.01 -3.42
C ALA A 263 13.02 -15.49 -1.98
N PHE A 264 14.24 -15.95 -1.68
CA PHE A 264 14.62 -16.53 -0.39
C PHE A 264 15.27 -15.54 0.58
N ALA A 265 15.50 -14.29 0.15
CA ALA A 265 16.28 -13.31 0.91
C ALA A 265 15.64 -12.88 2.25
N GLY A 266 14.35 -13.18 2.45
CA GLY A 266 13.63 -12.89 3.68
C GLY A 266 13.85 -13.88 4.82
N SER A 267 14.61 -14.95 4.60
CA SER A 267 14.94 -15.94 5.63
C SER A 267 16.36 -16.46 5.40
N LEU A 268 17.25 -16.27 6.37
CA LEU A 268 18.65 -16.68 6.27
C LEU A 268 18.78 -18.19 5.98
N ASP A 269 18.04 -19.02 6.71
CA ASP A 269 18.03 -20.47 6.53
C ASP A 269 17.64 -20.89 5.10
N LEU A 270 16.64 -20.21 4.54
CA LEU A 270 16.17 -20.46 3.18
C LEU A 270 17.10 -19.90 2.12
N PHE A 271 17.78 -18.80 2.41
CA PHE A 271 18.80 -18.24 1.56
C PHE A 271 20.00 -19.19 1.45
N GLU A 272 20.49 -19.72 2.57
CA GLU A 272 21.53 -20.76 2.58
C GLU A 272 21.07 -22.02 1.85
N TRP A 273 19.82 -22.44 2.06
CA TRP A 273 19.23 -23.56 1.34
C TRP A 273 19.27 -23.33 -0.19
N ALA A 274 18.89 -22.14 -0.65
CA ALA A 274 18.90 -21.80 -2.07
C ALA A 274 20.31 -21.79 -2.66
N LEU A 275 21.31 -21.31 -1.89
CA LEU A 275 22.72 -21.39 -2.27
C LEU A 275 23.21 -22.85 -2.42
N ARG A 276 22.79 -23.75 -1.50
CA ARG A 276 23.15 -25.18 -1.57
C ARG A 276 22.49 -25.92 -2.74
N HIS A 277 21.41 -25.36 -3.29
CA HIS A 277 20.61 -25.95 -4.36
C HIS A 277 20.84 -25.28 -5.73
N ASP A 278 21.89 -24.46 -5.86
CA ASP A 278 22.29 -23.77 -7.10
C ASP A 278 21.13 -22.99 -7.76
N ILE A 279 20.24 -22.41 -6.93
CA ILE A 279 19.14 -21.58 -7.44
C ILE A 279 19.74 -20.38 -8.19
N PRO A 280 19.33 -20.12 -9.45
CA PRO A 280 19.96 -19.11 -10.27
C PRO A 280 19.66 -17.70 -9.75
N ASN A 281 20.66 -16.81 -9.83
CA ASN A 281 20.46 -15.38 -9.64
C ASN A 281 20.21 -14.69 -10.99
N VAL A 282 19.09 -15.02 -11.63
CA VAL A 282 18.67 -14.43 -12.90
C VAL A 282 17.62 -13.36 -12.64
N GLY A 283 18.09 -12.16 -12.31
CA GLY A 283 17.22 -11.03 -12.06
C GLY A 283 18.00 -9.82 -11.58
N TYR A 284 18.30 -8.90 -12.50
CA TYR A 284 18.74 -7.56 -12.10
C TYR A 284 17.59 -6.94 -11.28
N ALA A 285 17.82 -6.70 -9.97
CA ALA A 285 17.03 -5.82 -9.08
C ALA A 285 16.01 -6.38 -8.05
N SER A 286 16.21 -7.51 -7.34
CA SER A 286 15.21 -7.88 -6.30
C SER A 286 15.66 -8.51 -4.98
N LEU A 287 16.91 -8.94 -4.81
CA LEU A 287 17.35 -9.61 -3.57
C LEU A 287 17.06 -8.77 -2.31
N TYR A 288 17.44 -7.49 -2.40
CA TYR A 288 17.28 -6.52 -1.33
C TYR A 288 15.83 -6.05 -1.14
N SER A 289 15.09 -5.79 -2.24
CA SER A 289 13.70 -5.31 -2.13
C SER A 289 12.77 -6.38 -1.53
N LEU A 290 13.09 -7.65 -1.74
CA LEU A 290 12.39 -8.78 -1.13
C LEU A 290 12.78 -8.97 0.34
N ALA A 291 14.07 -8.92 0.69
CA ALA A 291 14.54 -8.97 2.09
C ALA A 291 13.92 -7.86 2.96
N LEU A 292 13.82 -6.64 2.42
CA LEU A 292 13.12 -5.55 3.11
C LEU A 292 11.62 -5.83 3.23
N ASN A 293 10.96 -6.31 2.16
CA ASN A 293 9.52 -6.58 2.19
C ASN A 293 9.12 -7.66 3.19
N SER A 294 9.95 -8.68 3.40
CA SER A 294 9.69 -9.76 4.36
C SER A 294 9.73 -9.30 5.82
N GLY A 295 10.44 -8.20 6.13
CA GLY A 295 10.50 -7.62 7.49
C GLY A 295 9.57 -6.42 7.73
N CYS A 296 8.79 -5.98 6.73
CA CYS A 296 8.09 -4.69 6.76
C CYS A 296 6.60 -4.73 7.19
N THR A 297 6.14 -5.68 8.01
CA THR A 297 4.70 -5.79 8.38
C THR A 297 4.23 -4.92 9.58
N GLU A 298 5.02 -3.93 10.03
CA GLU A 298 4.76 -2.95 11.15
C GLU A 298 4.62 -3.53 12.59
N PRO A 299 4.75 -2.77 13.71
CA PRO A 299 5.25 -1.39 13.93
C PRO A 299 6.40 -1.34 14.97
N ASP A 300 7.38 -2.25 14.92
CA ASP A 300 8.65 -2.09 15.65
C ASP A 300 9.77 -2.81 14.88
N VAL A 301 9.96 -2.39 13.62
CA VAL A 301 11.05 -2.89 12.79
C VAL A 301 12.33 -2.18 13.21
N HIS A 302 12.91 -2.63 14.33
CA HIS A 302 14.35 -2.56 14.43
C HIS A 302 14.92 -3.34 13.25
N LEU A 303 15.96 -2.81 12.62
CA LEU A 303 16.71 -3.54 11.61
C LEU A 303 17.34 -4.75 12.34
N ASP A 304 16.61 -5.85 12.42
CA ASP A 304 17.07 -7.03 13.15
C ASP A 304 18.35 -7.56 12.50
N HIS A 305 19.26 -8.07 13.33
CA HIS A 305 20.57 -8.57 12.92
C HIS A 305 20.48 -9.57 11.75
N GLU A 306 19.41 -10.36 11.71
CA GLU A 306 19.15 -11.38 10.68
C GLU A 306 19.04 -10.78 9.26
N ASN A 307 18.49 -9.57 9.11
CA ASN A 307 18.39 -8.90 7.81
C ASN A 307 19.75 -8.40 7.32
N TYR A 308 20.59 -7.87 8.21
CA TYR A 308 21.94 -7.40 7.86
C TYR A 308 22.85 -8.56 7.44
N GLU A 309 22.73 -9.73 8.06
CA GLU A 309 23.53 -10.90 7.72
C GLU A 309 23.21 -11.43 6.31
N ALA A 310 21.93 -11.54 5.95
CA ALA A 310 21.53 -11.91 4.59
C ALA A 310 22.01 -10.89 3.54
N ILE A 311 21.96 -9.59 3.87
CA ILE A 311 22.48 -8.52 3.00
C ILE A 311 24.01 -8.61 2.89
N GLN A 312 24.72 -8.91 3.98
CA GLN A 312 26.17 -9.08 3.96
C GLN A 312 26.60 -10.27 3.11
N LEU A 313 25.95 -11.44 3.26
CA LEU A 313 26.18 -12.60 2.39
C LEU A 313 25.94 -12.26 0.91
N SER A 314 24.91 -11.46 0.64
CA SER A 314 24.62 -11.00 -0.71
C SER A 314 25.72 -10.12 -1.31
N ILE A 315 26.36 -9.27 -0.48
CA ILE A 315 27.53 -8.47 -0.88
C ILE A 315 28.75 -9.38 -1.08
N ASP A 316 29.01 -10.28 -0.14
CA ASP A 316 30.18 -11.17 -0.12
C ASP A 316 30.21 -12.09 -1.34
N HIS A 317 29.05 -12.59 -1.76
CA HIS A 317 28.89 -13.42 -2.95
C HIS A 317 28.73 -12.61 -4.26
N GLY A 318 28.77 -11.27 -4.20
CA GLY A 318 28.73 -10.40 -5.38
C GLY A 318 27.34 -10.23 -6.01
N TYR A 319 26.27 -10.61 -5.30
CA TYR A 319 24.90 -10.46 -5.77
C TYR A 319 24.34 -9.05 -5.57
N LEU A 320 24.84 -8.32 -4.57
CA LEU A 320 24.57 -6.90 -4.36
C LEU A 320 25.76 -6.06 -4.80
N THR A 321 25.55 -5.18 -5.77
CA THR A 321 26.59 -4.29 -6.29
C THR A 321 26.02 -2.87 -6.48
N ARG A 322 26.90 -1.89 -6.75
CA ARG A 322 26.50 -0.52 -7.11
C ARG A 322 25.59 -0.42 -8.36
N GLN A 323 25.54 -1.48 -9.18
CA GLN A 323 24.68 -1.56 -10.37
C GLN A 323 23.28 -2.11 -10.06
N SER A 324 23.07 -2.71 -8.89
CA SER A 324 21.78 -3.25 -8.47
C SER A 324 20.76 -2.12 -8.34
N GLN A 325 19.55 -2.26 -8.89
CA GLN A 325 18.48 -1.29 -8.62
C GLN A 325 17.76 -1.67 -7.33
N ILE A 326 17.54 -0.69 -6.46
CA ILE A 326 16.93 -0.89 -5.15
C ILE A 326 15.65 -0.07 -5.02
N LEU A 327 14.63 -0.64 -4.36
CA LEU A 327 13.41 0.05 -3.95
C LEU A 327 13.35 0.25 -2.42
N PHE A 328 13.17 1.48 -1.95
CA PHE A 328 12.95 1.85 -0.53
C PHE A 328 11.48 2.19 -0.30
N LYS A 329 10.82 1.63 0.72
CA LYS A 329 9.34 1.65 0.88
C LYS A 329 8.76 2.60 1.95
N SER A 330 9.55 3.56 2.45
CA SER A 330 9.11 4.60 3.40
C SER A 330 9.01 4.14 4.84
N THR A 331 10.18 4.00 5.47
CA THR A 331 10.27 3.84 6.92
C THR A 331 11.57 4.51 7.43
N ASN A 332 11.51 5.15 8.61
CA ASN A 332 12.66 5.76 9.29
C ASN A 332 13.90 4.84 9.44
N PRO A 333 13.79 3.50 9.62
CA PRO A 333 14.94 2.59 9.64
C PRO A 333 15.73 2.51 8.32
N GLN A 334 15.21 3.02 7.20
CA GLN A 334 15.88 2.90 5.90
C GLN A 334 17.11 3.80 5.76
N LEU A 335 17.14 4.97 6.42
CA LEU A 335 18.28 5.89 6.32
C LEU A 335 19.56 5.27 6.92
N GLU A 336 19.44 4.57 8.06
CA GLU A 336 20.59 3.91 8.69
C GLU A 336 21.12 2.75 7.86
N LEU A 337 20.23 1.99 7.21
CA LEU A 337 20.63 0.96 6.26
C LEU A 337 21.33 1.54 5.01
N ILE A 338 20.84 2.67 4.49
CA ILE A 338 21.46 3.39 3.37
C ILE A 338 22.88 3.82 3.74
N LYS A 339 23.07 4.40 4.93
CA LYS A 339 24.40 4.75 5.45
C LYS A 339 25.29 3.51 5.59
N TRP A 340 24.77 2.43 6.17
CA TRP A 340 25.50 1.17 6.34
C TRP A 340 25.97 0.55 5.01
N LEU A 341 25.15 0.65 3.95
CA LEU A 341 25.52 0.22 2.59
C LEU A 341 26.55 1.14 1.94
N HIS A 342 26.44 2.44 2.17
CA HIS A 342 27.39 3.43 1.68
C HIS A 342 28.79 3.19 2.24
N GLU A 343 28.90 2.89 3.54
CA GLU A 343 30.16 2.54 4.21
C GLU A 343 30.84 1.29 3.61
N ARG A 344 30.08 0.42 2.94
CA ARG A 344 30.55 -0.85 2.34
C ARG A 344 30.73 -0.78 0.84
N ASP A 345 30.64 0.41 0.25
CA ASP A 345 30.73 0.61 -1.20
C ASP A 345 29.63 -0.11 -2.00
N ALA A 346 28.55 -0.54 -1.34
CA ALA A 346 27.50 -1.36 -1.91
C ALA A 346 26.21 -0.58 -2.24
N LEU A 347 26.16 0.72 -1.91
CA LEU A 347 25.00 1.56 -2.18
C LEU A 347 24.83 1.79 -3.69
N PRO A 348 23.65 1.49 -4.29
CA PRO A 348 23.41 1.76 -5.69
C PRO A 348 23.44 3.23 -6.07
N HIS A 349 23.84 3.50 -7.31
CA HIS A 349 23.88 4.85 -7.86
C HIS A 349 22.50 5.51 -8.01
N ASN A 350 21.39 4.76 -8.01
CA ASN A 350 20.04 5.28 -8.24
C ASN A 350 19.09 5.06 -7.05
N PHE A 351 19.65 4.84 -5.86
CA PHE A 351 18.90 4.53 -4.62
C PHE A 351 17.84 5.60 -4.29
N TYR A 352 18.15 6.87 -4.60
CA TYR A 352 17.27 8.00 -4.36
C TYR A 352 15.97 7.97 -5.18
N ARG A 353 15.86 7.18 -6.27
CA ARG A 353 14.62 7.12 -7.09
C ARG A 353 13.40 6.71 -6.27
N SER A 354 13.58 5.82 -5.30
CA SER A 354 12.48 5.43 -4.41
C SER A 354 12.25 6.46 -3.32
N ALA A 355 13.31 7.09 -2.82
CA ALA A 355 13.16 8.23 -1.92
C ALA A 355 12.34 9.36 -2.59
N ILE A 356 12.51 9.57 -3.89
CA ILE A 356 11.66 10.47 -4.68
C ILE A 356 10.22 9.94 -4.77
N GLN A 357 10.05 8.67 -5.14
CA GLN A 357 8.73 8.07 -5.33
C GLN A 357 7.87 8.07 -4.05
N TYR A 358 8.50 7.93 -2.89
CA TYR A 358 7.83 7.78 -1.60
C TYR A 358 8.06 8.98 -0.66
N ASP A 359 8.63 10.07 -1.18
CA ASP A 359 8.83 11.34 -0.47
C ASP A 359 9.69 11.25 0.81
N HIS A 360 10.86 10.59 0.72
CA HIS A 360 11.80 10.47 1.86
C HIS A 360 12.79 11.64 1.85
N LEU A 361 12.34 12.78 2.36
CA LEU A 361 13.15 14.00 2.39
C LEU A 361 14.50 13.83 3.08
N ASP A 362 14.56 13.04 4.16
CA ASP A 362 15.78 12.75 4.92
C ASP A 362 16.84 12.00 4.08
N VAL A 363 16.41 11.00 3.31
CA VAL A 363 17.26 10.26 2.38
C VAL A 363 17.72 11.16 1.24
N LEU A 364 16.85 12.02 0.71
CA LEU A 364 17.20 12.97 -0.36
C LEU A 364 18.20 14.03 0.12
N GLN A 365 18.01 14.57 1.33
CA GLN A 365 18.94 15.50 1.96
C GLN A 365 20.31 14.86 2.14
N TRP A 366 20.36 13.67 2.73
CA TRP A 366 21.60 12.94 2.91
C TRP A 366 22.30 12.59 1.58
N ALA A 367 21.52 12.25 0.54
CA ALA A 367 22.05 11.98 -0.80
C ALA A 367 22.71 13.21 -1.43
N VAL A 368 22.17 14.41 -1.21
CA VAL A 368 22.76 15.68 -1.68
C VAL A 368 24.01 16.03 -0.88
N GLU A 369 23.97 15.87 0.45
CA GLU A 369 25.10 16.14 1.34
C GLU A 369 26.33 15.28 1.02
N THR A 370 26.10 14.01 0.65
CA THR A 370 27.15 13.06 0.27
C THR A 370 27.58 13.18 -1.19
N GLY A 371 26.93 14.05 -1.98
CA GLY A 371 27.20 14.22 -3.40
C GLY A 371 26.72 13.06 -4.28
N CYS A 372 25.90 12.15 -3.74
CA CYS A 372 25.30 11.06 -4.49
C CYS A 372 24.10 11.49 -5.36
N LEU A 373 23.54 12.68 -5.11
CA LEU A 373 22.43 13.25 -5.86
C LEU A 373 22.77 14.68 -6.33
N THR A 374 22.60 14.92 -7.62
CA THR A 374 22.82 16.23 -8.24
C THR A 374 21.54 16.77 -8.89
N GLY A 375 21.51 18.07 -9.22
CA GLY A 375 20.31 18.72 -9.75
C GLY A 375 19.83 18.18 -11.12
N THR A 376 20.67 17.43 -11.83
CA THR A 376 20.33 16.80 -13.12
C THR A 376 19.71 15.42 -12.98
N ASP A 377 19.72 14.85 -11.78
CA ASP A 377 19.30 13.46 -11.52
C ASP A 377 17.80 13.33 -11.18
N PHE A 378 17.11 14.46 -11.00
CA PHE A 378 15.68 14.48 -10.75
C PHE A 378 14.91 14.23 -12.04
N ASP A 379 14.17 13.13 -12.06
CA ASP A 379 13.21 12.77 -13.09
C ASP A 379 11.83 13.39 -12.77
N ASP A 380 10.93 13.43 -13.75
CA ASP A 380 9.59 14.02 -13.62
C ASP A 380 8.77 13.37 -12.49
N ARG A 381 9.09 12.12 -12.13
CA ARG A 381 8.50 11.37 -11.01
C ARG A 381 8.51 12.10 -9.65
N ILE A 382 9.41 13.05 -9.44
CA ILE A 382 9.39 13.83 -8.20
C ILE A 382 8.10 14.63 -8.06
N TYR A 383 7.60 15.15 -9.18
CA TYR A 383 6.39 15.96 -9.26
C TYR A 383 5.13 15.15 -8.92
N ASP A 384 5.18 13.83 -9.07
CA ASP A 384 4.03 12.94 -8.81
C ASP A 384 3.70 12.82 -7.32
N ASN A 385 4.71 12.70 -6.45
CA ASN A 385 4.53 12.28 -5.06
C ASN A 385 5.22 13.16 -4.01
N GLY A 386 6.04 14.14 -4.42
CA GLY A 386 6.76 14.97 -3.46
C GLY A 386 5.83 15.86 -2.64
N SER A 387 6.08 15.98 -1.34
CA SER A 387 5.41 16.94 -0.47
C SER A 387 5.83 18.37 -0.79
N ALA A 388 5.04 19.33 -0.31
CA ALA A 388 5.40 20.74 -0.37
C ALA A 388 6.77 21.03 0.28
N GLU A 389 7.12 20.30 1.35
CA GLU A 389 8.40 20.45 2.06
C GLU A 389 9.57 19.96 1.21
N THR A 390 9.46 18.77 0.61
CA THR A 390 10.45 18.24 -0.32
C THR A 390 10.63 19.16 -1.52
N MET A 391 9.52 19.66 -2.08
CA MET A 391 9.57 20.54 -3.23
C MET A 391 10.15 21.92 -2.94
N GLU A 392 9.78 22.53 -1.81
CA GLU A 392 10.37 23.79 -1.35
C GLU A 392 11.88 23.63 -1.11
N TRP A 393 12.29 22.51 -0.51
CA TRP A 393 13.69 22.17 -0.35
C TRP A 393 14.42 22.03 -1.70
N LEU A 394 13.83 21.34 -2.68
CA LEU A 394 14.40 21.21 -4.03
C LEU A 394 14.53 22.55 -4.73
N MET A 395 13.50 23.40 -4.67
CA MET A 395 13.54 24.74 -5.25
C MET A 395 14.67 25.56 -4.66
N LYS A 396 14.87 25.48 -3.35
CA LYS A 396 15.93 26.21 -2.63
C LYS A 396 17.32 25.71 -2.98
N ILE A 397 17.52 24.39 -3.06
CA ILE A 397 18.83 23.79 -3.33
C ILE A 397 19.24 23.93 -4.80
N PHE A 398 18.30 23.73 -5.73
CA PHE A 398 18.59 23.69 -7.17
C PHE A 398 18.15 24.94 -7.94
N GLY A 399 17.53 25.91 -7.28
CA GLY A 399 17.16 27.20 -7.87
C GLY A 399 16.04 27.10 -8.91
N THR A 400 15.16 26.10 -8.81
CA THR A 400 14.06 25.90 -9.76
C THR A 400 13.01 27.00 -9.63
N GLU A 401 12.67 27.66 -10.74
CA GLU A 401 11.62 28.69 -10.75
C GLU A 401 10.22 28.11 -10.51
N GLU A 402 9.42 28.80 -9.67
CA GLU A 402 8.04 28.40 -9.32
C GLU A 402 7.16 28.17 -10.56
N THR A 403 7.24 29.06 -11.56
CA THR A 403 6.41 28.91 -12.77
C THR A 403 6.79 27.68 -13.59
N LYS A 404 8.09 27.37 -13.68
CA LYS A 404 8.54 26.17 -14.39
C LYS A 404 8.07 24.92 -13.66
N MET A 405 8.18 24.91 -12.33
CA MET A 405 7.75 23.79 -11.50
C MET A 405 6.24 23.57 -11.56
N TYR A 406 5.43 24.63 -11.50
CA TYR A 406 3.98 24.49 -11.62
C TYR A 406 3.58 23.91 -12.98
N ARG A 407 4.18 24.39 -14.08
CA ARG A 407 3.91 23.83 -15.40
C ARG A 407 4.30 22.37 -15.49
N SER A 408 5.46 21.99 -14.94
CA SER A 408 5.89 20.59 -14.87
C SER A 408 4.88 19.73 -14.10
N LEU A 409 4.30 20.20 -12.99
CA LEU A 409 3.24 19.46 -12.30
C LEU A 409 1.96 19.36 -13.12
N ALA A 410 1.55 20.45 -13.76
CA ALA A 410 0.31 20.51 -14.52
C ALA A 410 0.37 19.63 -15.77
N SER A 411 1.52 19.55 -16.43
CA SER A 411 1.73 18.74 -17.64
C SER A 411 2.21 17.32 -17.34
N ASN A 412 2.84 17.08 -16.19
CA ASN A 412 3.25 15.75 -15.77
C ASN A 412 2.05 15.00 -15.19
N VAL A 413 1.19 14.57 -16.10
CA VAL A 413 0.09 13.66 -15.79
C VAL A 413 0.69 12.29 -15.55
N ARG A 414 0.61 11.81 -14.31
CA ARG A 414 0.91 10.42 -14.02
C ARG A 414 -0.12 9.56 -14.72
N LYS A 415 0.26 9.01 -15.87
CA LYS A 415 -0.45 7.92 -16.53
C LYS A 415 -0.07 6.66 -15.79
N GLU A 416 -0.75 6.39 -14.69
CA GLU A 416 -0.69 5.04 -14.14
C GLU A 416 -1.30 4.10 -15.18
N TYR A 417 -0.46 3.32 -15.85
CA TYR A 417 -0.87 1.97 -16.15
C TYR A 417 -1.09 1.33 -14.79
N ILE A 418 -2.31 0.90 -14.48
CA ILE A 418 -2.58 0.09 -13.30
C ILE A 418 -1.86 -1.25 -13.50
N THR A 419 -0.55 -1.22 -13.30
CA THR A 419 0.35 -2.35 -13.26
C THR A 419 0.90 -2.32 -11.84
N LYS A 420 0.24 -3.10 -10.96
CA LYS A 420 0.55 -3.33 -9.53
C LYS A 420 -0.23 -2.54 -8.45
N ILE A 421 -1.47 -2.09 -8.69
CA ILE A 421 -2.43 -1.91 -7.57
C ILE A 421 -3.75 -2.63 -7.90
N GLU A 422 -3.85 -3.79 -7.27
CA GLU A 422 -4.90 -4.80 -7.10
C GLU A 422 -6.41 -4.58 -7.35
N TYR A 423 -6.97 -3.48 -7.87
CA TYR A 423 -8.44 -3.32 -7.80
C TYR A 423 -9.20 -2.76 -9.01
N ARG A 424 -8.59 -2.54 -10.19
CA ARG A 424 -9.34 -2.21 -11.43
C ARG A 424 -8.61 -2.67 -12.70
N PRO A 425 -9.32 -3.02 -13.79
CA PRO A 425 -8.72 -3.06 -15.12
C PRO A 425 -8.33 -1.66 -15.58
N GLU A 426 -7.59 -1.65 -16.69
CA GLU A 426 -6.81 -0.56 -17.28
C GLU A 426 -7.60 0.73 -17.63
N GLU A 427 -8.20 1.39 -16.65
CA GLU A 427 -8.58 2.78 -16.77
C GLU A 427 -7.32 3.64 -16.68
N ARG A 428 -7.04 4.40 -17.75
CA ARG A 428 -6.04 5.47 -17.73
C ARG A 428 -6.55 6.59 -16.83
N VAL A 429 -6.29 6.44 -15.54
CA VAL A 429 -6.55 7.47 -14.56
C VAL A 429 -5.44 8.50 -14.63
N THR A 430 -5.79 9.77 -14.84
CA THR A 430 -4.86 10.88 -14.88
C THR A 430 -4.70 11.44 -13.48
N HIS A 431 -3.51 11.26 -12.87
CA HIS A 431 -3.26 11.71 -11.51
C HIS A 431 -2.33 12.92 -11.46
N TRP A 432 -2.79 13.98 -10.80
CA TRP A 432 -2.00 15.15 -10.43
C TRP A 432 -1.74 15.16 -8.93
N ASN A 433 -0.58 15.69 -8.54
CA ASN A 433 -0.27 16.00 -7.15
C ASN A 433 -1.03 17.27 -6.71
N ILE A 434 -2.34 17.10 -6.42
CA ILE A 434 -3.26 18.20 -6.08
C ILE A 434 -2.78 18.98 -4.87
N GLU A 435 -2.29 18.32 -3.81
CA GLU A 435 -1.83 19.02 -2.61
C GLU A 435 -0.67 19.97 -2.90
N TYR A 436 0.22 19.60 -3.81
CA TYR A 436 1.32 20.49 -4.20
C TYR A 436 0.87 21.63 -5.13
N LEU A 437 -0.02 21.34 -6.09
CA LEU A 437 -0.66 22.38 -6.91
C LEU A 437 -1.37 23.42 -6.04
N GLU A 438 -2.12 22.98 -5.03
CA GLU A 438 -2.79 23.84 -4.06
C GLU A 438 -1.78 24.69 -3.29
N TRP A 439 -0.70 24.10 -2.78
CA TRP A 439 0.33 24.84 -2.05
C TRP A 439 0.98 25.94 -2.91
N MET A 440 1.28 25.65 -4.18
CA MET A 440 1.84 26.65 -5.08
C MET A 440 0.84 27.77 -5.39
N LEU A 441 -0.43 27.43 -5.59
CA LEU A 441 -1.51 28.41 -5.85
C LEU A 441 -1.78 29.31 -4.64
N GLN A 442 -1.76 28.76 -3.43
CA GLN A 442 -1.85 29.53 -2.19
C GLN A 442 -0.78 30.62 -2.13
N ARG A 443 0.48 30.25 -2.43
CA ARG A 443 1.61 31.19 -2.45
C ARG A 443 1.49 32.25 -3.53
N LYS A 444 1.14 31.83 -4.75
CA LYS A 444 1.00 32.72 -5.90
C LYS A 444 -0.10 33.76 -5.69
N TRP A 445 -1.29 33.31 -5.28
CA TRP A 445 -2.48 34.14 -5.18
C TRP A 445 -2.71 34.73 -3.78
N LYS A 446 -1.88 34.38 -2.80
CA LYS A 446 -1.99 34.79 -1.39
C LYS A 446 -3.37 34.52 -0.80
N LYS A 447 -3.93 33.36 -1.13
CA LYS A 447 -5.24 32.88 -0.66
C LYS A 447 -5.06 31.92 0.51
N SER A 448 -6.12 31.70 1.29
CA SER A 448 -6.07 30.71 2.37
C SER A 448 -6.07 29.29 1.81
N GLU A 449 -5.59 28.34 2.62
CA GLU A 449 -5.61 26.92 2.28
C GLU A 449 -7.03 26.45 1.91
N GLU A 450 -8.03 26.82 2.72
CA GLU A 450 -9.41 26.42 2.50
C GLU A 450 -10.02 27.01 1.22
N GLU A 451 -9.60 28.22 0.83
CA GLU A 451 -10.06 28.84 -0.40
C GLU A 451 -9.54 28.09 -1.63
N VAL A 452 -8.24 27.78 -1.65
CA VAL A 452 -7.64 27.05 -2.78
C VAL A 452 -8.12 25.61 -2.85
N GLN A 453 -8.30 24.94 -1.70
CA GLN A 453 -8.88 23.59 -1.67
C GLN A 453 -10.28 23.52 -2.27
N ARG A 454 -11.09 24.59 -2.15
CA ARG A 454 -12.41 24.66 -2.80
C ARG A 454 -12.32 24.69 -4.32
N TRP A 455 -11.22 25.18 -4.90
CA TRP A 455 -11.03 25.20 -6.35
C TRP A 455 -10.96 23.79 -6.94
N PHE A 456 -10.50 22.82 -6.15
CA PHE A 456 -10.39 21.39 -6.49
C PHE A 456 -11.61 20.54 -6.08
N GLN A 457 -12.72 21.16 -5.66
CA GLN A 457 -14.01 20.48 -5.49
C GLN A 457 -14.68 20.25 -6.86
N ARG A 458 -14.02 19.46 -7.70
CA ARG A 458 -14.38 19.18 -9.09
C ARG A 458 -14.24 17.69 -9.39
N GLU A 459 -15.06 17.19 -10.31
CA GLU A 459 -14.91 15.81 -10.79
C GLU A 459 -13.61 15.65 -11.60
N GLU A 460 -13.18 14.41 -11.80
CA GLU A 460 -11.87 14.12 -12.44
C GLU A 460 -11.79 14.68 -13.84
N GLU A 461 -12.88 14.57 -14.59
CA GLU A 461 -12.99 14.99 -15.98
C GLU A 461 -12.84 16.51 -16.15
N ASP A 462 -13.04 17.27 -15.08
CA ASP A 462 -12.96 18.73 -15.07
C ASP A 462 -11.55 19.25 -14.72
N ILE A 463 -10.66 18.39 -14.21
CA ILE A 463 -9.27 18.75 -13.92
C ILE A 463 -8.43 18.39 -15.14
N THR A 464 -8.08 19.39 -15.95
CA THR A 464 -7.24 19.20 -17.14
C THR A 464 -5.96 20.02 -17.08
N GLU A 465 -4.98 19.68 -17.91
CA GLU A 465 -3.75 20.47 -18.06
C GLU A 465 -4.07 21.93 -18.44
N GLU A 466 -5.03 22.15 -19.33
CA GLU A 466 -5.47 23.49 -19.73
C GLU A 466 -6.12 24.25 -18.57
N TRP A 467 -6.94 23.57 -17.77
CA TRP A 467 -7.56 24.17 -16.59
C TRP A 467 -6.51 24.55 -15.54
N LEU A 468 -5.55 23.68 -15.27
CA LEU A 468 -4.45 23.96 -14.34
C LEU A 468 -3.56 25.11 -14.82
N ALA A 469 -3.29 25.20 -16.13
CA ALA A 469 -2.55 26.30 -16.72
C ALA A 469 -3.32 27.63 -16.59
N TYR A 470 -4.62 27.64 -16.90
CA TYR A 470 -5.49 28.79 -16.70
C TYR A 470 -5.50 29.24 -15.24
N LEU A 471 -5.64 28.30 -14.31
CA LEU A 471 -5.68 28.54 -12.87
C LEU A 471 -4.40 29.20 -12.36
N TRP A 472 -3.24 28.82 -12.92
CA TRP A 472 -1.97 29.49 -12.60
C TRP A 472 -1.95 30.93 -13.10
N GLU A 473 -2.40 31.20 -14.31
CA GLU A 473 -2.28 32.51 -14.95
C GLU A 473 -3.32 33.51 -14.42
N HIS A 474 -4.54 33.06 -14.17
CA HIS A 474 -5.69 33.91 -13.90
C HIS A 474 -6.32 33.71 -12.52
N GLY A 475 -6.06 32.58 -11.85
CA GLY A 475 -6.70 32.23 -10.59
C GLY A 475 -8.18 31.90 -10.80
N ILE A 476 -8.97 31.94 -9.71
CA ILE A 476 -10.44 31.91 -9.78
C ILE A 476 -10.93 33.25 -9.26
N GLU A 477 -11.64 34.00 -10.11
CA GLU A 477 -12.35 35.21 -9.66
C GLU A 477 -13.48 34.82 -8.67
N PRO A 478 -13.78 35.68 -7.67
CA PRO A 478 -14.71 35.38 -6.59
C PRO A 478 -16.13 34.98 -7.00
#